data_AF-A0A124I9Y6-F1
#
_entry.id   AF-A0A124I9Y6-F1
#
_cell.length_a   1.000
_cell.length_b   1.000
_cell.length_c   1.000
_cell.angle_alpha   90.00
_cell.angle_beta   90.00
_cell.angle_gamma   90.00
#
_symmetry.space_group_name_H-M   'P 1'
#
loop_
_entity.id
_entity.type
_entity.pdbx_description
1 polymer ?
#
loop_
_entity_poly.entity_id
_entity_poly.type
_entity_poly.pdbx_seq_one_letter_code
_entity_poly.pdbx_strand_id
1 'polypeptide(L)'
;MGVTRAGGALGIPGLYVTADPGGIDQDAKSGTLKVRLGLGWAKSHRFTTGQCPVMQYHRSLMMAILHERVHIAKAVDATVVSIEDAPLGYARVRPGRQSQVRAESAAALDGGCGRSE
;
A
#
# COMPACT_ATOMS: atom_id res chain seq x y z
N MET A 1 5.84 16.13 9.19
CA MET A 1 6.61 16.12 10.47
C MET A 1 6.00 16.96 11.60
N GLY A 2 4.89 17.68 11.37
CA GLY A 2 4.21 18.44 12.44
C GLY A 2 3.67 17.54 13.56
N VAL A 3 3.01 16.43 13.19
CA VAL A 3 2.31 15.55 14.14
C VAL A 3 3.24 14.59 14.90
N THR A 4 4.22 13.98 14.23
CA THR A 4 5.14 13.00 14.86
C THR A 4 5.93 13.63 16.00
N ARG A 5 5.86 13.09 17.22
CA ARG A 5 6.60 13.60 18.41
C ARG A 5 8.13 13.64 18.21
N ALA A 6 8.84 14.35 19.07
CA ALA A 6 10.31 14.32 19.10
C ALA A 6 10.84 12.89 19.37
N GLY A 7 11.96 12.54 18.74
CA GLY A 7 12.54 11.19 18.72
C GLY A 7 11.71 10.12 18.00
N GLY A 8 10.61 10.51 17.34
CA GLY A 8 9.75 9.61 16.58
C GLY A 8 10.34 9.16 15.23
N ALA A 9 9.65 8.24 14.56
CA ALA A 9 10.04 7.71 13.26
C ALA A 9 8.93 7.91 12.22
N LEU A 10 9.33 8.05 10.96
CA LEU A 10 8.46 8.12 9.80
C LEU A 10 8.81 6.95 8.86
N GLY A 11 7.91 5.98 8.78
CA GLY A 11 7.96 4.93 7.74
C GLY A 11 7.22 5.41 6.50
N ILE A 12 7.89 5.39 5.35
CA ILE A 12 7.40 5.95 4.09
C ILE A 12 7.26 4.80 3.08
N PRO A 13 6.13 4.06 3.08
CA PRO A 13 5.87 3.01 2.10
C PRO A 13 5.36 3.55 0.75
N GLY A 14 4.99 4.83 0.68
CA GLY A 14 4.52 5.46 -0.55
C GLY A 14 5.62 5.56 -1.61
N LEU A 15 5.25 5.45 -2.88
CA LEU A 15 6.16 5.56 -3.99
C LEU A 15 6.52 7.03 -4.26
N TYR A 16 7.81 7.32 -4.29
CA TYR A 16 8.36 8.58 -4.77
C TYR A 16 9.34 8.26 -5.89
N VAL A 17 9.12 8.84 -7.06
CA VAL A 17 9.85 8.51 -8.29
C VAL A 17 10.97 9.52 -8.57
N THR A 18 12.00 9.08 -9.30
CA THR A 18 13.12 9.93 -9.72
C THR A 18 12.76 10.86 -10.88
N ALA A 19 11.70 10.56 -11.62
CA ALA A 19 11.16 11.41 -12.66
C ALA A 19 9.63 11.22 -12.72
N ASP A 20 8.91 12.33 -12.72
CA ASP A 20 7.45 12.36 -12.88
C ASP A 20 7.09 13.33 -14.01
N PRO A 21 6.81 12.86 -15.24
CA PRO A 21 6.41 13.74 -16.34
C PRO A 21 5.18 14.60 -16.02
N GLY A 22 4.30 14.13 -15.12
CA GLY A 22 3.11 14.83 -14.64
C GLY A 22 3.34 15.72 -13.43
N GLY A 23 4.59 15.91 -13.00
CA GLY A 23 4.95 16.71 -11.83
C GLY A 23 4.41 18.14 -11.89
N ILE A 24 3.92 18.62 -10.75
CA ILE A 24 3.24 19.93 -10.61
C ILE A 24 4.17 21.14 -10.86
N ASP A 25 5.48 20.97 -10.68
CA ASP A 25 6.53 21.95 -10.96
C ASP A 25 7.78 21.27 -11.55
N GLN A 26 8.77 22.05 -11.95
CA GLN A 26 10.00 21.52 -12.56
C GLN A 26 10.82 20.65 -11.58
N ASP A 27 10.80 21.01 -10.30
CA ASP A 27 11.49 20.24 -9.26
C ASP A 27 10.84 18.86 -9.12
N ALA A 28 9.51 18.80 -9.01
CA ALA A 28 8.74 17.56 -8.91
C ALA A 28 8.92 16.68 -10.15
N LYS A 29 9.04 17.27 -11.34
CA LYS A 29 9.33 16.51 -12.57
C LYS A 29 10.65 15.76 -12.53
N SER A 30 11.63 16.27 -11.78
CA SER A 30 12.92 15.62 -11.52
C SER A 30 12.95 14.82 -10.21
N GLY A 31 11.78 14.52 -9.63
CA GLY A 31 11.66 13.79 -8.37
C GLY A 31 12.09 14.59 -7.13
N THR A 32 12.34 15.89 -7.28
CA THR A 32 12.77 16.77 -6.18
C THR A 32 11.56 17.31 -5.44
N LEU A 33 11.50 17.10 -4.13
CA LEU A 33 10.36 17.49 -3.29
C LEU A 33 10.77 18.57 -2.29
N LYS A 34 9.95 19.61 -2.16
CA LYS A 34 10.12 20.66 -1.15
C LYS A 34 9.61 20.16 0.20
N VAL A 35 10.51 19.53 0.96
CA VAL A 35 10.21 18.98 2.29
C VAL A 35 10.85 19.84 3.38
N ARG A 36 10.12 20.11 4.47
CA ARG A 36 10.64 20.85 5.64
C ARG A 36 11.55 19.97 6.51
N LEU A 37 12.68 19.52 5.97
CA LEU A 37 13.62 18.61 6.65
C LEU A 37 14.13 19.17 8.00
N GLY A 38 14.35 20.48 8.09
CA GLY A 38 14.78 21.14 9.34
C GLY A 38 13.83 20.91 10.51
N LEU A 39 12.51 20.81 10.27
CA LEU A 39 11.55 20.49 11.33
C LEU A 39 11.71 19.05 11.85
N GLY A 40 12.05 18.11 10.96
CA GLY A 40 12.34 16.74 11.36
C GLY A 40 13.67 16.62 12.07
N TRP A 41 14.67 17.35 11.60
CA TRP A 41 15.98 17.41 12.21
C TRP A 41 15.90 17.92 13.65
N ALA A 42 15.19 19.03 13.87
CA ALA A 42 14.99 19.61 15.21
C ALA A 42 14.25 18.66 16.18
N LYS A 43 13.44 17.74 15.63
CA LYS A 43 12.71 16.74 16.40
C LYS A 43 13.41 15.38 16.43
N SER A 44 14.64 15.29 15.92
CA SER A 44 15.44 14.06 15.85
C SER A 44 14.67 12.88 15.23
N HIS A 45 13.97 13.14 14.12
CA HIS A 45 13.18 12.12 13.43
C HIS A 45 14.05 11.12 12.67
N ARG A 46 13.63 9.85 12.69
CA ARG A 46 14.16 8.79 11.83
C ARG A 46 13.27 8.62 10.60
N PHE A 47 13.87 8.36 9.44
CA PHE A 47 13.16 8.16 8.18
C PHE A 47 13.53 6.80 7.61
N THR A 48 12.53 6.05 7.15
CA THR A 48 12.71 4.77 6.46
C THR A 48 11.92 4.80 5.17
N THR A 49 12.57 4.51 4.05
CA THR A 49 12.02 4.58 2.69
C THR A 49 12.39 3.33 1.90
N GLY A 50 11.83 3.21 0.69
CA GLY A 50 12.20 2.18 -0.28
C GLY A 50 11.11 1.12 -0.46
N GLN A 51 11.40 0.18 -1.35
CA GLN A 51 10.51 -0.95 -1.61
C GLN A 51 10.44 -1.87 -0.40
N CYS A 52 9.25 -2.40 -0.12
CA CYS A 52 9.04 -3.30 1.01
C CYS A 52 9.79 -4.63 0.79
N PRO A 53 10.68 -5.07 1.70
CA PRO A 53 11.32 -6.38 1.61
C PRO A 53 10.34 -7.48 2.05
N VAL A 54 9.43 -7.85 1.15
CA VAL A 54 8.29 -8.75 1.43
C VAL A 54 8.74 -10.08 2.07
N MET A 55 9.84 -10.66 1.59
CA MET A 55 10.38 -11.93 2.09
C MET A 55 10.78 -11.88 3.57
N GLN A 56 11.07 -10.70 4.12
CA GLN A 56 11.41 -10.56 5.54
C GLN A 56 10.17 -10.76 6.45
N TYR A 57 8.97 -10.48 5.95
CA TYR A 57 7.76 -10.37 6.78
C TYR A 57 6.65 -11.36 6.40
N HIS A 58 6.63 -11.86 5.15
CA HIS A 58 5.51 -12.61 4.59
C HIS A 58 5.09 -13.86 5.41
N ARG A 59 6.03 -14.64 5.94
CA ARG A 59 5.74 -15.88 6.67
C ARG A 59 5.02 -15.61 8.00
N SER A 60 5.50 -14.64 8.76
CA SER A 60 4.89 -14.27 10.04
C SER A 60 3.50 -13.64 9.83
N LEU A 61 3.34 -12.83 8.79
CA LEU A 61 2.05 -12.25 8.43
C LEU A 61 1.04 -13.31 7.97
N MET A 62 1.48 -14.28 7.16
CA MET A 62 0.65 -15.42 6.76
C MET A 62 0.17 -16.21 7.98
N MET A 63 1.07 -16.54 8.91
CA MET A 63 0.68 -17.26 10.13
C MET A 63 -0.29 -16.44 11.00
N ALA A 64 -0.12 -15.11 11.07
CA ALA A 64 -1.08 -14.26 11.77
C ALA A 64 -2.49 -14.29 11.15
N ILE A 65 -2.59 -14.39 9.82
CA ILE A 65 -3.88 -14.55 9.12
C ILE A 65 -4.48 -15.92 9.41
N LEU A 66 -3.70 -17.00 9.29
CA LEU A 66 -4.15 -18.37 9.52
C LEU A 66 -4.59 -18.63 10.97
N HIS A 67 -3.97 -17.96 11.93
CA HIS A 67 -4.34 -17.99 13.35
C HIS A 67 -5.40 -16.94 13.73
N GLU A 68 -6.10 -16.37 12.75
CA GLU A 68 -7.20 -15.40 12.96
C GLU A 68 -6.82 -14.16 13.79
N ARG A 69 -5.53 -13.79 13.81
CA ARG A 69 -5.06 -12.59 14.53
C ARG A 69 -5.28 -11.31 13.74
N VAL A 70 -5.47 -11.42 12.43
CA VAL A 70 -5.64 -10.29 11.50
C VAL A 70 -6.64 -10.65 10.40
N HIS A 71 -7.63 -9.77 10.18
CA HIS A 71 -8.63 -9.92 9.12
C HIS A 71 -8.43 -8.88 8.02
N ILE A 72 -7.40 -9.07 7.20
CA ILE A 72 -6.96 -8.05 6.22
C ILE A 72 -8.01 -7.75 5.14
N ALA A 73 -8.75 -8.76 4.65
CA ALA A 73 -9.75 -8.59 3.60
C ALA A 73 -10.86 -7.59 3.98
N LYS A 74 -11.26 -7.60 5.26
CA LYS A 74 -12.23 -6.64 5.80
C LYS A 74 -11.61 -5.25 5.98
N ALA A 75 -10.35 -5.18 6.42
CA ALA A 75 -9.68 -3.91 6.66
C ALA A 75 -9.43 -3.10 5.38
N VAL A 76 -9.31 -3.77 4.23
CA VAL A 76 -9.04 -3.14 2.92
C VAL A 76 -10.25 -3.11 1.99
N ASP A 77 -11.42 -3.56 2.46
CA ASP A 77 -12.66 -3.70 1.67
C ASP A 77 -12.42 -4.44 0.34
N ALA A 78 -11.92 -5.67 0.45
CA ALA A 78 -11.52 -6.47 -0.72
C ALA A 78 -12.74 -6.96 -1.52
N THR A 79 -12.80 -6.63 -2.81
CA THR A 79 -13.82 -7.13 -3.75
C THR A 79 -13.17 -8.04 -4.79
N VAL A 80 -13.74 -9.24 -4.98
CA VAL A 80 -13.30 -10.18 -6.02
C VAL A 80 -13.98 -9.83 -7.36
N VAL A 81 -13.21 -9.79 -8.43
CA VAL A 81 -13.69 -9.60 -9.81
C VAL A 81 -13.10 -10.68 -10.71
N SER A 82 -13.79 -11.00 -11.80
CA SER A 82 -13.22 -11.89 -12.82
C SER A 82 -12.05 -11.21 -13.53
N ILE A 83 -11.13 -12.01 -14.08
CA ILE A 83 -9.97 -11.47 -14.81
C ILE A 83 -10.40 -10.66 -16.05
N GLU A 84 -11.51 -11.02 -16.69
CA GLU A 84 -12.12 -10.30 -17.81
C GLU A 84 -12.61 -8.92 -17.39
N ASP A 85 -13.05 -8.79 -16.13
CA ASP A 85 -13.53 -7.53 -15.54
C ASP A 85 -12.39 -6.70 -14.91
N ALA A 86 -11.14 -7.15 -15.00
CA ALA A 86 -10.00 -6.41 -14.46
C ALA A 86 -9.89 -4.95 -14.97
N PRO A 87 -10.15 -4.64 -16.26
CA PRO A 87 -10.16 -3.25 -16.74
C PRO A 87 -11.21 -2.39 -16.03
N LEU A 88 -12.42 -2.93 -15.79
CA LEU A 88 -13.47 -2.27 -15.03
C LEU A 88 -13.08 -2.11 -13.56
N GLY A 89 -12.42 -3.13 -12.99
CA GLY A 89 -11.84 -3.09 -11.65
C GLY A 89 -10.84 -1.96 -11.47
N TYR A 90 -9.95 -1.75 -12.43
CA TYR A 90 -9.00 -0.63 -12.41
C TYR A 90 -9.70 0.72 -12.44
N ALA A 91 -10.74 0.88 -13.27
CA ALA A 91 -11.52 2.12 -13.33
C ALA A 91 -12.27 2.43 -12.01
N ARG A 92 -12.58 1.41 -11.22
CA ARG A 92 -13.23 1.54 -9.88
C ARG A 92 -12.25 1.99 -8.81
N VAL A 93 -10.97 1.64 -8.92
CA VAL A 93 -9.90 2.10 -8.01
C VAL A 93 -9.53 3.53 -8.41
N ARG A 94 -10.12 4.51 -7.73
CA ARG A 94 -9.81 5.92 -7.92
C ARG A 94 -9.28 6.58 -6.64
N PRO A 95 -8.48 7.65 -6.74
CA PRO A 95 -8.07 8.43 -5.59
C PRO A 95 -9.27 8.84 -4.74
N GLY A 96 -9.24 8.55 -3.44
CA GLY A 96 -10.31 8.88 -2.49
C GLY A 96 -11.31 7.76 -2.18
N ARG A 97 -11.23 6.60 -2.86
CA ARG A 97 -12.04 5.42 -2.52
C ARG A 97 -11.16 4.34 -1.86
N GLN A 98 -11.57 3.85 -0.70
CA GLN A 98 -10.92 2.73 -0.02
C GLN A 98 -11.55 1.43 -0.52
N SER A 99 -11.03 0.87 -1.60
CA SER A 99 -11.49 -0.41 -2.13
C SER A 99 -10.34 -1.13 -2.80
N GLN A 100 -10.01 -2.34 -2.35
CA GLN A 100 -9.03 -3.20 -2.99
C GLN A 100 -9.73 -4.19 -3.92
N VAL A 101 -9.38 -4.17 -5.21
CA VAL A 101 -9.92 -5.12 -6.20
C VAL A 101 -8.95 -6.27 -6.37
N ARG A 102 -9.43 -7.51 -6.21
CA ARG A 102 -8.68 -8.75 -6.45
C ARG A 102 -9.26 -9.42 -7.70
N ALA A 103 -8.47 -9.49 -8.77
CA ALA A 103 -8.84 -10.26 -9.96
C ALA A 103 -8.47 -11.73 -9.78
N GLU A 104 -9.38 -12.63 -10.11
CA GLU A 104 -9.14 -14.08 -10.08
C GLU A 104 -9.40 -14.68 -11.47
N SER A 105 -8.55 -15.63 -11.87
CA SER A 105 -8.78 -16.40 -13.09
C SER A 105 -9.86 -17.46 -12.87
N ALA A 106 -10.58 -17.83 -13.92
CA ALA A 106 -11.70 -18.78 -13.85
C ALA A 106 -11.38 -20.09 -13.10
N ALA A 107 -10.15 -20.60 -13.19
CA ALA A 107 -9.71 -21.80 -12.47
C ALA A 107 -9.64 -21.64 -10.93
N ALA A 108 -9.58 -20.40 -10.42
CA ALA A 108 -9.58 -20.10 -8.99
C ALA A 108 -10.98 -19.82 -8.43
N LEU A 109 -11.94 -19.46 -9.29
CA LEU A 109 -13.33 -19.18 -8.89
C LEU A 109 -14.10 -20.46 -8.55
N ASP A 110 -13.76 -21.59 -9.20
CA ASP A 110 -14.31 -22.92 -8.88
C ASP A 110 -13.69 -23.53 -7.62
N GLY A 111 -12.53 -23.02 -7.17
CA GLY A 111 -11.80 -23.49 -5.99
C GLY A 111 -12.22 -22.80 -4.70
N GLY A 112 -13.49 -22.39 -4.60
CA GLY A 112 -14.06 -21.75 -3.43
C GLY A 112 -13.65 -22.49 -2.16
N CYS A 113 -12.99 -21.79 -1.25
CA CYS A 113 -12.94 -22.12 0.17
C CYS A 113 -14.37 -21.98 0.73
N GLY A 114 -15.25 -22.86 0.27
CA GLY A 114 -16.58 -23.11 0.78
C GLY A 114 -16.49 -24.41 1.53
N ARG A 115 -16.57 -24.32 2.86
CA ARG A 115 -16.94 -25.46 3.69
C ARG A 115 -18.30 -25.96 3.21
N SER A 116 -18.34 -27.18 2.71
CA SER A 116 -19.49 -28.06 2.85
C SER A 116 -19.00 -29.31 3.57
N GLU A 117 -19.43 -29.40 4.84
CA GLU A 117 -19.32 -30.52 5.80
C GLU A 117 -17.92 -30.85 6.37
#